data_AF-A0ABD0REF7-F1
#
_entry.id   AF-A0ABD0REF7-F1
#
_cell.length_a   1.000
_cell.length_b   1.000
_cell.length_c   1.000
_cell.angle_alpha   90.00
_cell.angle_beta   90.00
_cell.angle_gamma   90.00
#
_symmetry.space_group_name_H-M   'P 1'
#
loop_
_entity.id
_entity.type
_entity.pdbx_description
1 polymer ?
#
loop_
_entity_poly.entity_id
_entity_poly.type
_entity_poly.pdbx_seq_one_letter_code
_entity_poly.pdbx_strand_id
1 'polypeptide(L)' 'GDTLTLHCLNQYSTPPNLRADFYKDESLIQSQTTEMIISNISKSHEGFYYCKHPDG' A
#
# COMPACT_ATOMS: atom_id res chain seq x y z
N GLY A 1 -14.95 -3.19 -12.88
CA GLY A 1 -13.50 -2.97 -13.01
C GLY A 1 -12.76 -3.96 -12.14
N ASP A 2 -11.45 -4.02 -12.31
CA ASP A 2 -10.61 -4.98 -11.61
C ASP A 2 -10.32 -4.54 -10.17
N THR A 3 -9.80 -5.46 -9.36
CA THR A 3 -9.36 -5.20 -7.98
C THR A 3 -7.86 -5.42 -7.89
N LEU A 4 -7.14 -4.45 -7.34
CA LEU A 4 -5.70 -4.52 -7.06
C LEU A 4 -5.51 -4.60 -5.55
N THR A 5 -4.69 -5.55 -5.11
CA THR A 5 -4.20 -5.60 -3.73
C THR A 5 -2.71 -5.30 -3.72
N LEU A 6 -2.31 -4.28 -2.96
CA LEU A 6 -0.92 -3.91 -2.72
C LEU A 6 -0.48 -4.43 -1.36
N HIS A 7 0.62 -5.18 -1.35
CA HIS A 7 1.27 -5.66 -0.13
C HIS A 7 2.59 -4.93 0.06
N CYS A 8 2.83 -4.44 1.27
CA CYS A 8 4.13 -3.90 1.65
C CYS A 8 5.03 -5.04 2.10
N LEU A 9 6.10 -5.33 1.35
CA LEU A 9 7.02 -6.43 1.63
C LEU A 9 8.29 -5.92 2.31
N ASN A 10 8.69 -6.55 3.42
CA ASN A 10 9.95 -6.30 4.09
C ASN A 10 10.83 -7.57 4.05
N GLN A 11 12.08 -7.43 3.63
CA GLN A 11 13.02 -8.54 3.44
C GLN A 11 13.34 -9.32 4.73
N TYR A 12 13.11 -8.72 5.90
CA TYR A 12 13.42 -9.31 7.21
C TYR A 12 12.20 -9.85 7.96
N SER A 13 11.01 -9.85 7.37
CA SER A 13 9.80 -10.32 8.06
C SER A 13 8.77 -10.92 7.11
N THR A 14 8.36 -12.16 7.42
CA THR A 14 7.17 -12.83 6.87
C THR A 14 6.03 -12.78 7.91
N PRO A 15 4.73 -12.59 7.51
CA PRO A 15 3.87 -11.50 8.04
C PRO A 15 2.53 -11.97 8.69
N PRO A 16 1.82 -11.14 9.50
CA PRO A 16 0.81 -10.22 8.95
C PRO A 16 0.64 -8.86 9.67
N ASN A 17 1.29 -8.61 10.82
CA ASN A 17 0.95 -7.46 11.67
C ASN A 17 1.81 -6.22 11.45
N LEU A 18 2.70 -6.23 10.45
CA LEU A 18 3.50 -5.05 10.13
C LEU A 18 2.61 -4.02 9.43
N ARG A 19 2.23 -3.02 10.22
CA ARG A 19 1.52 -1.85 9.74
C ARG A 19 2.45 -1.04 8.86
N ALA A 20 1.93 -0.57 7.73
CA ALA A 20 2.62 0.33 6.83
C ALA A 20 1.72 1.50 6.45
N ASP A 21 2.37 2.59 6.09
CA ASP A 21 1.75 3.75 5.46
C ASP A 21 1.95 3.63 3.95
N PHE A 22 0.85 3.71 3.21
CA PHE A 22 0.81 3.65 1.75
C PHE A 22 0.68 5.06 1.19
N TYR A 23 1.42 5.33 0.13
CA TYR A 23 1.45 6.60 -0.55
C TYR A 23 1.22 6.43 -2.04
N LYS A 24 0.56 7.42 -2.65
CA LYS A 24 0.42 7.59 -4.10
C LYS A 24 0.87 9.00 -4.45
N ASP A 25 1.83 9.12 -5.36
CA ASP A 25 2.33 10.42 -5.84
C ASP A 25 2.64 11.38 -4.66
N GLU A 26 3.41 10.88 -3.68
CA GLU A 26 3.81 11.57 -2.42
C GLU A 26 2.69 11.82 -1.40
N SER A 27 1.44 11.55 -1.74
CA SER A 27 0.29 11.72 -0.84
C SER A 27 0.01 10.44 -0.05
N LEU A 28 -0.19 10.56 1.27
CA LEU A 28 -0.63 9.46 2.12
C LEU A 28 -2.07 9.08 1.75
N ILE A 29 -2.28 7.84 1.31
CA ILE A 29 -3.61 7.33 0.89
C ILE A 29 -4.17 6.31 1.88
N GLN A 30 -3.31 5.63 2.63
CA GLN A 30 -3.72 4.70 3.68
C GLN A 30 -2.62 4.62 4.74
N SER A 31 -2.99 4.54 6.01
CA SER A 31 -2.03 4.50 7.12
C SER A 31 -2.27 3.30 8.01
N GLN A 32 -1.20 2.80 8.62
CA GLN A 32 -1.24 1.76 9.64
C GLN A 32 -1.99 0.48 9.24
N THR A 33 -1.81 0.07 8.00
CA THR A 33 -2.52 -1.05 7.38
C THR A 33 -1.54 -2.08 6.85
N THR A 34 -1.98 -3.34 6.78
CA THR A 34 -1.19 -4.48 6.32
C THR A 34 -1.22 -4.59 4.80
N GLU A 35 -2.34 -4.17 4.20
CA GLU A 35 -2.61 -4.26 2.77
C GLU A 35 -3.44 -3.07 2.32
N MET A 36 -3.32 -2.70 1.05
CA MET A 36 -4.17 -1.70 0.41
C MET A 36 -4.96 -2.36 -0.72
N ILE A 37 -6.28 -2.18 -0.70
CA ILE A 37 -7.18 -2.75 -1.71
C ILE A 37 -7.80 -1.61 -2.50
N ILE A 38 -7.57 -1.61 -3.81
CA ILE A 38 -8.18 -0.67 -4.76
C ILE A 38 -9.22 -1.44 -5.56
N SER A 39 -10.49 -1.17 -5.29
CA SER A 39 -11.62 -1.77 -6.00
C SER A 39 -12.02 -0.94 -7.20
N ASN A 40 -12.47 -1.59 -8.26
CA ASN A 40 -12.97 -0.94 -9.48
C ASN A 40 -11.94 0.03 -10.11
N ILE A 41 -10.76 -0.52 -10.42
CA ILE A 41 -9.65 0.22 -11.03
C ILE A 41 -10.11 1.01 -12.26
N SER A 42 -9.56 2.21 -12.39
CA SER A 42 -9.81 3.16 -13.47
C SER A 42 -8.57 4.04 -13.67
N LYS A 43 -8.56 4.86 -14.72
CA LYS A 43 -7.43 5.74 -15.04
C LYS A 43 -7.05 6.73 -13.94
N SER A 44 -7.96 7.08 -13.02
CA SER A 44 -7.64 7.94 -11.87
C SER A 44 -6.71 7.27 -10.84
N HIS A 45 -6.62 5.93 -10.87
CA HIS A 45 -5.74 5.15 -10.01
C HIS A 45 -4.31 5.03 -10.57
N GLU A 46 -4.05 5.51 -11.79
CA GLU A 46 -2.70 5.60 -12.35
C GLU A 46 -1.82 6.54 -11.49
N GLY A 47 -0.57 6.13 -11.23
CA GLY A 47 0.40 6.88 -10.43
C GLY A 47 1.48 5.98 -9.82
N PHE A 48 2.40 6.59 -9.08
CA PHE A 48 3.47 5.88 -8.37
C PHE A 48 3.06 5.53 -6.95
N TYR A 49 3.13 4.24 -6.61
CA TYR A 49 2.79 3.73 -5.29
C TYR A 49 4.05 3.28 -4.55
N TYR A 50 4.14 3.65 -3.27
CA TYR A 50 5.16 3.13 -2.37
C TYR A 50 4.59 3.01 -0.95
N CYS A 51 5.22 2.17 -0.13
CA CYS A 51 4.86 2.01 1.27
C CYS A 51 6.07 2.32 2.17
N LYS A 52 5.80 2.70 3.41
CA LYS A 52 6.80 2.90 4.46
C LYS A 52 6.34 2.22 5.73
N HIS A 53 7.23 1.51 6.40
CA HIS A 53 6.98 1.04 7.76
C HIS A 53 7.27 2.18 8.75
N PRO A 54 6.46 2.36 9.79
CA PRO A 54 6.70 3.38 10.83
C PRO A 54 7.98 3.09 11.65
N ASP A 55 8.48 1.84 11.62
CA ASP A 55 9.68 1.40 12.35
C ASP A 55 10.98 1.54 11.53
N GLY A 56 11.00 2.39 10.50
CA GLY A 56 12.16 2.66 9.64
C GLY A 56 13.04 3.80 10.13
#